data_AF-E4X757-F1
#
_entry.id   AF-E4X757-F1
#
_cell.length_a   1.000
_cell.length_b   1.000
_cell.length_c   1.000
_cell.angle_alpha   90.00
_cell.angle_beta   90.00
_cell.angle_gamma   90.00
#
_symmetry.space_group_name_H-M   'P 1'
#
loop_
_entity.id
_entity.type
_entity.pdbx_description
1 polymer ?
#
loop_
_entity_poly.entity_id
_entity_poly.type
_entity_poly.pdbx_seq_one_letter_code
_entity_poly.pdbx_strand_id
1 'polypeptide(L)'
;MSTMLVIRSLFRAQLLRRQFSTWHREKFDEQASLSDYNEFVDGWYILMLVSDVFVIIGTSLKLDVQTRQLPSVDDFQISCIFLGLSALLCYSGILRYLGYFRGYNILVLTLSHAMPKVFKFLTCALTLYFGYVVCGWLVLGPFNPKFRTLIITSQTLFSLLNGDDMFATFRMLEPGGPSFFSQFYLYSFICLFIYTVLSLFISVVMDSYETIKKNNGHRLHSRGIEKALDASASESESWPTDPHSFPFNHCFCVASADNQSSDDQPLLSATDE
;
A
#
# COMPACT_ATOMS: atom_id res chain seq x y z
N MET A 1 -5.60 14.21 -20.01
CA MET A 1 -4.15 14.41 -20.29
C MET A 1 -3.28 13.60 -19.35
N SER A 2 -3.51 13.64 -18.03
CA SER A 2 -2.83 12.77 -17.04
C SER A 2 -2.86 11.28 -17.43
N THR A 3 -4.06 10.73 -17.70
CA THR A 3 -4.25 9.34 -18.16
C THR A 3 -3.35 8.94 -19.33
N MET A 4 -3.19 9.79 -20.34
CA MET A 4 -2.35 9.49 -21.51
C MET A 4 -0.87 9.38 -21.13
N LEU A 5 -0.39 10.23 -20.22
CA LEU A 5 1.00 10.19 -19.76
C LEU A 5 1.26 8.93 -18.92
N VAL A 6 0.32 8.57 -18.04
CA VAL A 6 0.39 7.34 -17.22
C VAL A 6 0.31 6.08 -18.09
N ILE A 7 -0.54 6.07 -19.12
CA ILE A 7 -0.62 4.94 -20.06
C ILE A 7 0.70 4.81 -20.85
N ARG A 8 1.33 5.93 -21.27
CA ARG A 8 2.63 5.89 -21.95
C ARG A 8 3.75 5.38 -21.04
N SER A 9 3.79 5.80 -19.76
CA SER A 9 4.78 5.29 -18.81
C SER A 9 4.56 3.80 -18.52
N LEU A 10 3.31 3.35 -18.36
CA LEU A 10 2.97 1.93 -18.22
C LEU A 10 3.37 1.13 -19.46
N PHE A 11 3.15 1.66 -20.66
CA PHE A 11 3.56 0.99 -21.90
C PHE A 11 5.07 0.80 -21.98
N ARG A 12 5.86 1.82 -21.61
CA ARG A 12 7.32 1.72 -21.52
C ARG A 12 7.75 0.67 -20.48
N ALA A 13 7.09 0.63 -19.32
CA ALA A 13 7.37 -0.38 -18.29
C ALA A 13 7.06 -1.81 -18.79
N GLN A 14 5.97 -2.00 -19.54
CA GLN A 14 5.63 -3.28 -20.15
C GLN A 14 6.62 -3.69 -21.26
N LEU A 15 7.11 -2.73 -22.04
CA LEU A 15 8.15 -2.98 -23.04
C LEU A 15 9.45 -3.43 -22.36
N LEU A 16 9.87 -2.75 -21.31
CA LEU A 16 11.05 -3.10 -20.52
C LEU A 16 10.91 -4.50 -19.91
N ARG A 17 9.73 -4.83 -19.36
CA ARG A 17 9.42 -6.17 -18.84
C ARG A 17 9.61 -7.26 -19.90
N ARG A 18 9.17 -7.02 -21.15
CA ARG A 18 9.35 -7.97 -22.26
C ARG A 18 10.82 -8.13 -22.63
N GLN A 19 11.56 -7.03 -22.73
CA GLN A 19 13.00 -7.05 -23.04
C GLN A 19 13.79 -7.77 -21.95
N PHE A 20 13.54 -7.47 -20.68
CA PHE A 20 14.15 -8.14 -19.54
C PHE A 20 13.89 -9.65 -19.55
N SER A 21 12.66 -10.07 -19.85
CA SER A 21 12.32 -11.50 -19.91
C SER A 21 13.11 -12.25 -20.97
N THR A 22 13.35 -11.63 -22.13
CA THR A 22 14.13 -12.24 -23.21
C THR A 22 15.60 -12.31 -22.83
N TRP A 23 16.17 -11.20 -22.34
CA TRP A 23 17.57 -11.12 -21.91
C TRP A 23 17.88 -12.06 -20.73
N HIS A 24 17.02 -12.12 -19.71
CA HIS A 24 17.22 -12.99 -18.55
C HIS A 24 17.25 -14.47 -18.96
N ARG A 25 16.36 -14.86 -19.88
CA ARG A 25 16.33 -16.23 -20.41
C ARG A 25 17.59 -16.54 -21.21
N GLU A 26 18.09 -15.59 -22.00
CA GLU A 26 19.32 -15.79 -22.79
C GLU A 26 20.58 -15.91 -21.92
N LYS A 27 20.66 -15.14 -20.82
CA LYS A 27 21.87 -15.08 -19.99
C LYS A 27 21.93 -16.15 -18.90
N PHE A 28 20.79 -16.50 -18.31
CA PHE A 28 20.73 -17.43 -17.16
C PHE A 28 20.08 -18.78 -17.50
N ASP A 29 19.53 -18.95 -18.71
CA ASP A 29 18.73 -20.12 -19.13
C ASP A 29 17.55 -20.44 -18.19
N GLU A 30 17.18 -19.49 -17.33
CA GLU A 30 16.09 -19.59 -16.36
C GLU A 30 14.95 -18.64 -16.76
N GLN A 31 13.71 -19.10 -16.58
CA GLN A 31 12.53 -18.24 -16.74
C GLN A 31 12.41 -17.30 -15.53
N ALA A 32 12.13 -16.02 -15.78
CA ALA A 32 11.89 -15.05 -14.71
C ALA A 32 10.62 -15.41 -13.91
N SER A 33 10.67 -15.20 -12.59
CA SER A 33 9.55 -15.51 -11.70
C SER A 33 8.40 -14.51 -11.84
N LEU A 34 7.18 -14.93 -11.48
CA LEU A 34 6.01 -14.03 -11.36
C LEU A 34 6.26 -12.86 -10.40
N SER A 35 7.12 -13.05 -9.39
CA SER A 35 7.55 -11.98 -8.48
C SER A 35 8.35 -10.91 -9.21
N ASP A 36 9.29 -11.32 -10.07
CA ASP A 36 10.12 -10.40 -10.86
C ASP A 36 9.26 -9.60 -11.85
N TYR A 37 8.25 -10.26 -12.43
CA TYR A 37 7.32 -9.62 -13.36
C TYR A 37 6.41 -8.57 -12.72
N ASN A 38 5.99 -8.78 -11.47
CA ASN A 38 5.13 -7.82 -10.75
C ASN A 38 5.89 -6.58 -10.29
N GLU A 39 7.21 -6.68 -10.14
CA GLU A 39 8.06 -5.56 -9.74
C GLU A 39 8.19 -4.47 -10.82
N PHE A 40 8.10 -4.85 -12.10
CA PHE A 40 8.04 -3.89 -13.20
C PHE A 40 6.76 -3.06 -13.23
N VAL A 41 5.71 -3.48 -12.52
CA VAL A 41 4.44 -2.77 -12.45
C VAL A 41 4.42 -1.89 -11.19
N ASP A 42 4.72 -0.60 -11.38
CA ASP A 42 4.67 0.36 -10.28
C ASP A 42 3.21 0.66 -9.87
N GLY A 43 2.83 0.19 -8.69
CA GLY A 43 1.49 0.31 -8.12
C GLY A 43 0.99 1.75 -7.98
N TRP A 44 1.90 2.73 -7.89
CA TRP A 44 1.52 4.14 -7.87
C TRP A 44 0.87 4.59 -9.18
N TYR A 45 1.32 4.08 -10.33
CA TYR A 45 0.69 4.40 -11.62
C TYR A 45 -0.69 3.76 -11.75
N ILE A 46 -0.89 2.54 -11.21
CA ILE A 46 -2.22 1.92 -11.16
C ILE A 46 -3.16 2.77 -10.31
N LEU A 47 -2.71 3.22 -9.14
CA LEU A 47 -3.49 4.08 -8.26
C LEU A 47 -3.93 5.37 -8.95
N MET A 48 -2.99 6.05 -9.65
CA MET A 48 -3.29 7.27 -10.42
C MET A 48 -4.28 7.00 -11.56
N LEU A 49 -4.16 5.85 -12.25
CA LEU A 49 -5.08 5.46 -13.31
C LEU A 49 -6.51 5.23 -12.78
N VAL A 50 -6.64 4.53 -11.65
CA VAL A 50 -7.95 4.28 -11.01
C VAL A 50 -8.57 5.59 -10.53
N SER A 51 -7.77 6.49 -9.95
CA SER A 51 -8.20 7.83 -9.56
C SER A 51 -8.78 8.60 -10.75
N ASP A 52 -8.05 8.64 -11.87
CA ASP A 52 -8.50 9.33 -13.09
C ASP A 52 -9.81 8.75 -13.65
N VAL A 53 -9.99 7.42 -13.58
CA VAL A 53 -11.26 6.77 -13.98
C VAL A 53 -12.43 7.21 -13.09
N PHE A 54 -12.23 7.26 -11.76
CA PHE A 54 -13.26 7.75 -10.84
C PHE A 54 -13.59 9.23 -11.04
N VAL A 55 -12.61 10.07 -11.37
CA VAL A 55 -12.87 11.48 -11.76
C VAL A 55 -13.73 11.55 -13.02
N ILE A 56 -13.39 10.78 -14.06
CA ILE A 56 -14.15 10.80 -15.34
C ILE A 56 -15.59 10.35 -15.11
N ILE A 57 -15.79 9.24 -14.39
CA ILE A 57 -17.14 8.74 -14.09
C ILE A 57 -17.90 9.75 -13.22
N GLY A 58 -17.30 10.23 -12.13
CA GLY A 58 -17.93 11.16 -11.20
C GLY A 58 -18.31 12.50 -11.84
N THR A 59 -17.44 13.07 -12.68
CA THR A 59 -17.70 14.31 -13.42
C THR A 59 -18.77 14.12 -14.49
N SER A 60 -18.77 12.99 -15.20
CA SER A 60 -19.80 12.67 -16.20
C SER A 60 -21.18 12.56 -15.55
N LEU A 61 -21.27 11.84 -14.41
CA LEU A 61 -22.50 11.75 -13.62
C LEU A 61 -22.93 13.12 -13.10
N LYS A 62 -21.99 13.96 -12.64
CA LYS A 62 -22.30 15.30 -12.15
C LYS A 62 -22.88 16.20 -13.24
N LEU A 63 -22.32 16.11 -14.45
CA LEU A 63 -22.77 16.86 -15.61
C LEU A 63 -24.18 16.42 -16.06
N ASP A 64 -24.45 15.11 -16.05
CA ASP A 64 -25.79 14.58 -16.36
C ASP A 64 -26.83 15.08 -15.36
N VAL A 65 -26.54 15.01 -14.05
CA VAL A 65 -27.41 15.52 -12.99
C VAL A 65 -27.69 17.02 -13.15
N GLN A 66 -26.68 17.82 -13.48
CA GLN A 66 -26.84 19.27 -13.65
C GLN A 66 -27.63 19.65 -14.92
N THR A 67 -27.60 18.80 -15.95
CA THR A 67 -28.32 19.06 -17.22
C THR A 67 -29.80 18.70 -17.11
N ARG A 68 -30.18 17.83 -16.17
CA ARG A 68 -31.58 17.45 -15.93
C ARG A 68 -32.32 18.52 -15.14
N GLN A 69 -33.56 18.84 -15.56
CA GLN A 69 -34.42 19.82 -14.86
C GLN A 69 -34.94 19.32 -13.51
N LEU A 70 -35.02 17.99 -13.31
CA LEU A 70 -35.42 17.32 -12.06
C LEU A 70 -34.36 16.26 -11.69
N PRO A 71 -33.26 16.65 -11.03
CA PRO A 71 -32.23 15.70 -10.60
C PRO A 71 -32.74 14.81 -9.47
N SER A 72 -32.41 13.51 -9.52
CA SER A 72 -32.65 12.63 -8.38
C SER A 72 -31.56 12.87 -7.32
N VAL A 73 -31.95 12.79 -6.04
CA VAL A 73 -31.02 12.98 -4.91
C VAL A 73 -29.95 11.87 -4.90
N ASP A 74 -30.34 10.66 -5.28
CA ASP A 74 -29.46 9.49 -5.29
C ASP A 74 -28.36 9.61 -6.35
N ASP A 75 -28.69 10.07 -7.57
CA ASP A 75 -27.69 10.27 -8.62
C ASP A 75 -26.65 11.34 -8.22
N PHE A 76 -27.09 12.38 -7.51
CA PHE A 76 -26.20 13.40 -6.97
C PHE A 76 -25.28 12.83 -5.88
N GLN A 77 -25.80 12.00 -4.97
CA GLN A 77 -24.99 11.36 -3.92
C GLN A 77 -23.94 10.41 -4.51
N ILE A 78 -24.32 9.60 -5.49
CA ILE A 78 -23.41 8.67 -6.17
C ILE A 78 -22.28 9.45 -6.85
N SER A 79 -22.60 10.53 -7.57
CA SER A 79 -21.59 11.42 -8.16
C SER A 79 -20.63 11.99 -7.10
N CYS A 80 -21.15 12.44 -5.96
CA CYS A 80 -20.34 12.94 -4.85
C CYS A 80 -19.41 11.87 -4.26
N ILE A 81 -19.88 10.62 -4.13
CA ILE A 81 -19.06 9.50 -3.64
C ILE A 81 -17.89 9.23 -4.61
N PHE A 82 -18.14 9.15 -5.92
CA PHE A 82 -17.07 8.92 -6.90
C PHE A 82 -16.05 10.06 -6.91
N LEU A 83 -16.51 11.31 -6.89
CA LEU A 83 -15.63 12.47 -6.84
C LEU A 83 -14.84 12.53 -5.52
N GLY A 84 -15.48 12.29 -4.38
CA GLY A 84 -14.82 12.25 -3.08
C GLY A 84 -13.76 11.14 -2.99
N LEU A 85 -14.08 9.94 -3.46
CA LEU A 85 -13.13 8.82 -3.48
C LEU A 85 -11.96 9.10 -4.43
N SER A 86 -12.22 9.72 -5.59
CA SER A 86 -11.16 10.12 -6.51
C SER A 86 -10.23 11.18 -5.90
N ALA A 87 -10.77 12.13 -5.13
CA ALA A 87 -9.95 13.11 -4.42
C ALA A 87 -9.06 12.44 -3.38
N LEU A 88 -9.59 11.52 -2.56
CA LEU A 88 -8.80 10.75 -1.60
C LEU A 88 -7.67 9.95 -2.27
N LEU A 89 -7.95 9.29 -3.40
CA LEU A 89 -6.92 8.57 -4.16
C LEU A 89 -5.88 9.53 -4.74
N CYS A 90 -6.29 10.66 -5.31
CA CYS A 90 -5.37 11.68 -5.82
C CYS A 90 -4.42 12.20 -4.72
N TYR A 91 -4.94 12.50 -3.53
CA TYR A 91 -4.13 12.91 -2.38
C TYR A 91 -3.20 11.78 -1.91
N SER A 92 -3.65 10.52 -1.92
CA SER A 92 -2.75 9.40 -1.64
C SER A 92 -1.63 9.30 -2.68
N GLY A 93 -1.88 9.64 -3.95
CA GLY A 93 -0.87 9.75 -5.00
C GLY A 93 0.22 10.79 -4.71
N ILE A 94 -0.06 11.82 -3.90
CA ILE A 94 0.95 12.80 -3.46
C ILE A 94 2.06 12.14 -2.63
N LEU A 95 1.76 11.04 -1.92
CA LEU A 95 2.76 10.27 -1.16
C LEU A 95 3.91 9.76 -2.05
N ARG A 96 3.65 9.51 -3.34
CA ARG A 96 4.69 9.16 -4.32
C ARG A 96 5.72 10.27 -4.44
N TYR A 97 5.29 11.53 -4.52
CA TYR A 97 6.18 12.67 -4.67
C TYR A 97 6.95 12.94 -3.36
N LEU A 98 6.33 12.70 -2.21
CA LEU A 98 7.02 12.78 -0.92
C LEU A 98 8.16 11.74 -0.83
N GLY A 99 7.98 10.56 -1.43
CA GLY A 99 9.02 9.54 -1.52
C GLY A 99 10.30 9.96 -2.26
N TYR A 100 10.31 11.08 -2.99
CA TYR A 100 11.53 11.62 -3.62
C TYR A 100 12.52 12.15 -2.58
N PHE A 101 12.03 12.62 -1.43
CA PHE A 101 12.89 13.10 -0.36
C PHE A 101 13.43 11.92 0.46
N ARG A 102 14.76 11.88 0.67
CA ARG A 102 15.46 10.77 1.38
C ARG A 102 14.81 10.41 2.73
N GLY A 103 14.37 11.40 3.51
CA GLY A 103 13.74 11.17 4.82
C GLY A 103 12.34 10.52 4.77
N TYR A 104 11.52 10.89 3.77
CA TYR A 104 10.16 10.35 3.62
C TYR A 104 10.12 9.07 2.79
N ASN A 105 11.13 8.83 1.95
CA ASN A 105 11.26 7.62 1.14
C ASN A 105 11.22 6.34 2.00
N ILE A 106 11.97 6.32 3.12
CA ILE A 106 12.03 5.17 4.03
C ILE A 106 10.62 4.83 4.55
N LEU A 107 9.81 5.83 4.89
CA LEU A 107 8.46 5.63 5.42
C LEU A 107 7.52 5.08 4.34
N VAL A 108 7.54 5.67 3.15
CA VAL A 108 6.70 5.23 2.02
C VAL A 108 7.06 3.79 1.60
N LEU A 109 8.34 3.47 1.56
CA LEU A 109 8.84 2.14 1.23
C LEU A 109 8.49 1.12 2.32
N THR A 110 8.61 1.50 3.59
CA THR A 110 8.20 0.67 4.73
C THR A 110 6.73 0.32 4.65
N LEU A 111 5.86 1.31 4.38
CA LEU A 111 4.43 1.08 4.27
C LEU A 111 4.13 0.10 3.13
N SER A 112 4.65 0.36 1.93
CA SER A 112 4.45 -0.52 0.76
C SER A 112 4.93 -1.96 1.02
N HIS A 113 6.07 -2.12 1.68
CA HIS A 113 6.63 -3.43 2.01
C HIS A 113 5.86 -4.16 3.13
N ALA A 114 5.35 -3.43 4.12
CA ALA A 114 4.58 -4.00 5.24
C ALA A 114 3.18 -4.43 4.82
N MET A 115 2.54 -3.75 3.87
CA MET A 115 1.16 -4.00 3.42
C MET A 115 0.81 -5.48 3.15
N PRO A 116 1.58 -6.25 2.35
CA PRO A 116 1.25 -7.66 2.11
C PRO A 116 1.43 -8.56 3.34
N LYS A 117 2.41 -8.28 4.21
CA LYS A 117 2.59 -9.02 5.48
C LYS A 117 1.41 -8.74 6.42
N VAL A 118 1.06 -7.47 6.57
CA VAL A 118 -0.06 -6.99 7.37
C VAL A 118 -1.39 -7.56 6.88
N PHE A 119 -1.62 -7.61 5.57
CA PHE A 119 -2.88 -8.12 5.01
C PHE A 119 -3.12 -9.60 5.33
N LYS A 120 -2.07 -10.44 5.29
CA LYS A 120 -2.16 -11.85 5.69
C LYS A 120 -2.52 -11.99 7.17
N PHE A 121 -1.87 -11.20 8.03
CA PHE A 121 -2.19 -11.16 9.46
C PHE A 121 -3.62 -10.68 9.70
N LEU A 122 -4.02 -9.59 9.03
CA LEU A 122 -5.34 -8.98 9.15
C LEU A 122 -6.46 -9.94 8.70
N THR A 123 -6.22 -10.76 7.67
CA THR A 123 -7.20 -11.76 7.21
C THR A 123 -7.53 -12.77 8.31
N CYS A 124 -6.51 -13.23 9.05
CA CYS A 124 -6.69 -14.09 10.22
C CYS A 124 -7.44 -13.36 11.35
N ALA A 125 -7.01 -12.14 11.68
CA ALA A 125 -7.66 -11.31 12.70
C ALA A 125 -9.13 -11.01 12.37
N LEU A 126 -9.46 -10.75 11.11
CA LEU A 126 -10.82 -10.54 10.64
C LEU A 126 -11.68 -11.79 10.80
N THR A 127 -11.13 -12.98 10.57
CA THR A 127 -11.86 -14.25 10.78
C THR A 127 -12.24 -14.41 12.25
N LEU A 128 -11.31 -14.15 13.17
CA LEU A 128 -11.62 -14.13 14.61
C LEU A 128 -12.65 -13.05 14.95
N TYR A 129 -12.50 -11.86 14.37
CA TYR A 129 -13.40 -10.72 14.59
C TYR A 129 -14.83 -11.05 14.18
N PHE A 130 -15.03 -11.67 13.02
CA PHE A 130 -16.36 -12.12 12.58
C PHE A 130 -16.96 -13.16 13.53
N GLY A 131 -16.14 -14.05 14.10
CA GLY A 131 -16.59 -14.98 15.14
C GLY A 131 -17.15 -14.25 16.37
N TYR A 132 -16.47 -13.21 16.84
CA TYR A 132 -16.96 -12.36 17.93
C TYR A 132 -18.22 -11.60 17.52
N VAL A 133 -18.28 -10.97 16.34
CA VAL A 133 -19.47 -10.25 15.86
C VAL A 133 -20.71 -11.16 15.83
N VAL A 134 -20.59 -12.38 15.30
CA VAL A 134 -21.71 -13.34 15.26
C VAL A 134 -22.10 -13.77 16.68
N CYS A 135 -21.12 -14.08 17.55
CA CYS A 135 -21.39 -14.44 18.94
C CYS A 135 -22.08 -13.31 19.72
N GLY A 136 -21.58 -12.08 19.60
CA GLY A 136 -22.15 -10.90 20.24
C GLY A 136 -23.56 -10.61 19.75
N TRP A 137 -23.80 -10.72 18.43
CA TRP A 137 -25.14 -10.54 17.87
C TRP A 137 -26.13 -11.58 18.38
N LEU A 138 -25.76 -12.87 18.37
CA LEU A 138 -26.65 -13.96 18.78
C LEU A 138 -26.97 -13.94 20.29
N VAL A 139 -25.96 -13.70 21.14
CA VAL A 139 -26.15 -13.81 22.60
C VAL A 139 -26.63 -12.50 23.22
N LEU A 140 -26.08 -11.36 22.80
CA LEU A 140 -26.37 -10.05 23.41
C LEU A 140 -27.47 -9.28 22.67
N GLY A 141 -27.79 -9.66 21.43
CA GLY A 141 -28.72 -8.94 20.57
C GLY A 141 -30.15 -8.77 21.10
N PRO A 142 -30.76 -9.78 21.76
CA PRO A 142 -32.10 -9.62 22.35
C PRO A 142 -32.14 -8.62 23.51
N PHE A 143 -31.03 -8.48 24.23
CA PHE A 143 -30.96 -7.74 25.50
C PHE A 143 -30.44 -6.31 25.34
N ASN A 144 -29.68 -6.03 24.27
CA ASN A 144 -28.97 -4.77 24.10
C ASN A 144 -29.16 -4.16 22.70
N PRO A 145 -29.50 -2.86 22.60
CA PRO A 145 -29.68 -2.20 21.31
C PRO A 145 -28.38 -2.10 20.50
N LYS A 146 -27.22 -2.02 21.17
CA LYS A 146 -25.88 -2.01 20.54
C LYS A 146 -25.56 -3.31 19.79
N PHE A 147 -26.23 -4.40 20.13
CA PHE A 147 -25.99 -5.73 19.55
C PHE A 147 -27.16 -6.20 18.67
N ARG A 148 -28.09 -5.32 18.30
CA ARG A 148 -29.34 -5.72 17.62
C ARG A 148 -29.11 -6.27 16.21
N THR A 149 -28.19 -5.68 15.46
CA THR A 149 -27.86 -6.10 14.09
C THR A 149 -26.36 -6.38 13.97
N LEU A 150 -25.98 -7.20 13.00
CA LEU A 150 -24.56 -7.50 12.71
C LEU A 150 -23.75 -6.22 12.43
N ILE A 151 -24.35 -5.24 11.74
CA ILE A 151 -23.70 -3.98 11.39
C ILE A 151 -23.44 -3.14 12.64
N ILE A 152 -24.44 -2.93 13.50
CA ILE A 152 -24.29 -2.14 14.74
C ILE A 152 -23.37 -2.86 15.73
N THR A 153 -23.45 -4.20 15.77
CA THR A 153 -22.52 -5.02 16.56
C THR A 153 -21.08 -4.83 16.09
N SER A 154 -20.84 -4.86 14.78
CA SER A 154 -19.50 -4.59 14.23
C SER A 154 -19.06 -3.14 14.48
N GLN A 155 -19.95 -2.15 14.39
CA GLN A 155 -19.61 -0.76 14.74
C GLN A 155 -19.20 -0.64 16.21
N THR A 156 -19.94 -1.31 17.10
CA THR A 156 -19.65 -1.34 18.54
C THR A 156 -18.34 -2.06 18.85
N LEU A 157 -18.08 -3.22 18.23
CA LEU A 157 -16.82 -3.94 18.44
C LEU A 157 -15.62 -3.18 17.85
N PHE A 158 -15.80 -2.53 16.71
CA PHE A 158 -14.76 -1.70 16.11
C PHE A 158 -14.47 -0.44 16.94
N SER A 159 -15.47 0.20 17.52
CA SER A 159 -15.27 1.33 18.44
C SER A 159 -14.55 0.86 19.70
N LEU A 160 -14.95 -0.28 20.28
CA LEU A 160 -14.28 -0.91 21.43
C LEU A 160 -12.82 -1.26 21.14
N LEU A 161 -12.51 -1.78 19.94
CA LEU A 161 -11.15 -2.11 19.52
C LEU A 161 -10.24 -0.87 19.52
N ASN A 162 -10.79 0.31 19.21
CA ASN A 162 -10.08 1.60 19.27
C ASN A 162 -10.16 2.27 20.66
N GLY A 163 -10.76 1.60 21.66
CA GLY A 163 -10.89 2.11 23.03
C GLY A 163 -12.04 3.11 23.23
N ASP A 164 -12.97 3.21 22.27
CA ASP A 164 -14.12 4.11 22.37
C ASP A 164 -15.30 3.43 23.09
N ASP A 165 -15.93 4.18 24.00
CA ASP A 165 -17.15 3.84 24.74
C ASP A 165 -17.16 2.48 25.49
N MET A 166 -16.00 2.07 26.03
CA MET A 166 -15.87 0.81 26.79
C MET A 166 -16.79 0.77 28.02
N PHE A 167 -16.77 1.83 28.84
CA PHE A 167 -17.54 1.88 30.09
C PHE A 167 -19.06 1.86 29.87
N ALA A 168 -19.59 2.62 28.91
CA ALA A 168 -21.03 2.59 28.67
C ALA A 168 -21.49 1.24 28.13
N THR A 169 -20.63 0.53 27.39
CA THR A 169 -20.94 -0.82 26.91
C THR A 169 -21.05 -1.84 28.06
N PHE A 170 -20.20 -1.73 29.09
CA PHE A 170 -20.35 -2.52 30.32
C PHE A 170 -21.64 -2.17 31.09
N ARG A 171 -21.95 -0.87 31.23
CA ARG A 171 -23.16 -0.40 31.92
C ARG A 171 -24.45 -0.85 31.23
N MET A 172 -24.48 -0.84 29.91
CA MET A 172 -25.64 -1.30 29.14
C MET A 172 -25.84 -2.82 29.27
N LEU A 173 -24.76 -3.58 29.46
CA LEU A 173 -24.79 -5.04 29.64
C LEU A 173 -25.17 -5.49 31.07
N GLU A 174 -25.16 -4.59 32.06
CA GLU A 174 -25.34 -4.87 33.48
C GLU A 174 -26.79 -5.27 33.89
N PRO A 175 -27.87 -4.61 33.39
CA PRO A 175 -29.21 -4.78 33.97
C PRO A 175 -30.16 -5.77 33.27
N GLY A 176 -29.76 -6.48 32.20
CA GLY A 176 -30.74 -7.14 31.30
C GLY A 176 -30.50 -8.59 30.84
N GLY A 177 -29.38 -9.26 31.13
CA GLY A 177 -29.06 -10.59 30.57
C GLY A 177 -28.15 -11.44 31.47
N PRO A 178 -27.53 -12.54 30.96
CA PRO A 178 -26.54 -13.30 31.72
C PRO A 178 -25.27 -12.47 31.94
N SER A 179 -25.25 -11.66 32.99
CA SER A 179 -24.21 -10.65 33.27
C SER A 179 -22.80 -11.23 33.29
N PHE A 180 -22.65 -12.49 33.69
CA PHE A 180 -21.36 -13.18 33.69
C PHE A 180 -20.82 -13.46 32.28
N PHE A 181 -21.69 -13.91 31.36
CA PHE A 181 -21.28 -14.17 29.98
C PHE A 181 -20.90 -12.87 29.27
N SER A 182 -21.67 -11.82 29.51
CA SER A 182 -21.51 -10.53 28.85
C SER A 182 -20.22 -9.81 29.27
N GLN A 183 -19.88 -9.88 30.57
CA GLN A 183 -18.59 -9.41 31.11
C GLN A 183 -17.42 -10.23 30.57
N PHE A 184 -17.51 -11.57 30.63
CA PHE A 184 -16.46 -12.45 30.12
C PHE A 184 -16.20 -12.22 28.62
N TYR A 185 -17.27 -12.08 27.83
CA TYR A 185 -17.19 -11.79 26.41
C TYR A 185 -16.43 -10.49 26.11
N LEU A 186 -16.79 -9.38 26.79
CA LEU A 186 -16.12 -8.10 26.59
C LEU A 186 -14.67 -8.12 27.07
N TYR A 187 -14.38 -8.69 28.24
CA TYR A 187 -13.01 -8.79 28.72
C TYR A 187 -12.14 -9.67 27.81
N SER A 188 -12.66 -10.81 27.35
CA SER A 188 -11.98 -11.67 26.38
C SER A 188 -11.72 -10.94 25.06
N PHE A 189 -12.71 -10.21 24.54
CA PHE A 189 -12.55 -9.40 23.33
C PHE A 189 -11.48 -8.31 23.50
N ILE A 190 -11.52 -7.55 24.59
CA ILE A 190 -10.55 -6.48 24.90
C ILE A 190 -9.14 -7.07 25.02
N CYS A 191 -8.97 -8.12 25.82
CA CYS A 191 -7.65 -8.73 26.03
C CYS A 191 -7.07 -9.31 24.73
N LEU A 192 -7.90 -9.94 23.91
CA LEU A 192 -7.45 -10.55 22.66
C LEU A 192 -7.18 -9.48 21.59
N PHE A 193 -8.12 -8.59 21.30
CA PHE A 193 -7.97 -7.66 20.18
C PHE A 193 -7.06 -6.48 20.53
N ILE A 194 -7.20 -5.87 21.70
CA ILE A 194 -6.41 -4.69 22.06
C ILE A 194 -4.99 -5.10 22.43
N TYR A 195 -4.80 -6.06 23.34
CA TYR A 195 -3.44 -6.40 23.79
C TYR A 195 -2.70 -7.33 22.85
N THR A 196 -3.38 -8.26 22.17
CA THR A 196 -2.69 -9.22 21.30
C THR A 196 -2.69 -8.76 19.84
N VAL A 197 -3.87 -8.54 19.24
CA VAL A 197 -3.96 -8.25 17.79
C VAL A 197 -3.34 -6.89 17.43
N LEU A 198 -3.63 -5.82 18.17
CA LEU A 198 -3.03 -4.50 17.91
C LEU A 198 -1.52 -4.50 18.15
N SER A 199 -1.04 -5.12 19.23
CA SER A 199 0.40 -5.20 19.51
C SER A 199 1.15 -5.97 18.42
N LEU A 200 0.56 -7.07 17.92
CA LEU A 200 1.14 -7.85 16.83
C LEU A 200 1.13 -7.06 15.51
N PHE A 201 0.06 -6.32 15.22
CA PHE A 201 0.02 -5.41 14.07
C PHE A 201 1.17 -4.39 14.11
N ILE A 202 1.37 -3.73 15.27
CA ILE A 202 2.47 -2.77 15.46
C ILE A 202 3.82 -3.47 15.28
N SER A 203 3.98 -4.68 15.81
CA SER A 203 5.21 -5.46 15.68
C SER A 203 5.55 -5.80 14.22
N VAL A 204 4.58 -6.18 13.39
CA VAL A 204 4.81 -6.49 11.96
C VAL A 204 5.20 -5.24 11.16
N VAL A 205 4.59 -4.09 11.48
CA VAL A 205 4.96 -2.81 10.87
C VAL A 205 6.37 -2.41 11.29
N MET A 206 6.73 -2.59 12.56
CA MET A 206 8.05 -2.29 13.11
C MET A 206 9.15 -3.18 12.51
N ASP A 207 8.91 -4.49 12.35
CA ASP A 207 9.81 -5.42 11.66
C ASP A 207 10.13 -4.95 10.22
N SER A 208 9.08 -4.52 9.51
CA SER A 208 9.22 -4.00 8.15
C SER A 208 10.00 -2.69 8.13
N TYR A 209 9.75 -1.80 9.09
CA TYR A 209 10.48 -0.53 9.24
C TYR A 209 11.98 -0.78 9.49
N GLU A 210 12.32 -1.68 10.41
CA GLU A 210 13.71 -2.01 10.71
C GLU A 210 14.42 -2.65 9.50
N THR A 211 13.72 -3.50 8.75
CA THR A 211 14.27 -4.14 7.54
C THR A 211 14.62 -3.09 6.48
N ILE A 212 13.72 -2.12 6.21
CA ILE A 212 14.00 -1.04 5.24
C ILE A 212 15.11 -0.11 5.76
N LYS A 213 15.11 0.19 7.05
CA LYS A 213 16.13 1.05 7.67
C LYS A 213 17.52 0.42 7.59
N LYS A 214 17.65 -0.89 7.80
CA LYS A 214 18.91 -1.64 7.63
C LYS A 214 19.39 -1.64 6.19
N ASN A 215 18.47 -1.59 5.22
CA ASN A 215 18.81 -1.50 3.80
C ASN A 215 19.07 -0.05 3.32
N ASN A 216 19.39 0.88 4.23
CA ASN A 216 19.63 2.31 3.93
C ASN A 216 18.50 3.00 3.13
N GLY A 217 17.27 2.49 3.20
CA GLY A 217 16.16 3.01 2.40
C GLY A 217 16.17 2.60 0.92
N HIS A 218 17.02 1.64 0.52
CA HIS A 218 16.95 1.02 -0.80
C HIS A 218 15.77 0.05 -0.90
N ARG A 219 15.16 -0.02 -2.08
CA ARG A 219 14.07 -0.95 -2.37
C ARG A 219 14.61 -2.39 -2.31
N LEU A 220 13.88 -3.28 -1.64
CA LEU A 220 14.17 -4.72 -1.73
C LEU A 220 13.66 -5.21 -3.07
N HIS A 221 14.60 -5.57 -3.95
CA HIS A 221 14.32 -6.17 -5.25
C HIS A 221 14.11 -7.68 -5.11
N SER A 222 13.36 -8.27 -6.03
CA SER A 222 13.23 -9.71 -6.15
C SER A 222 14.56 -10.34 -6.60
N ARG A 223 14.84 -11.58 -6.18
CA ARG A 223 16.14 -12.25 -6.42
C ARG A 223 16.56 -12.28 -7.90
N GLY A 224 15.61 -12.40 -8.83
CA GLY A 224 15.92 -12.42 -10.26
C GLY A 224 16.43 -11.06 -10.76
N ILE A 225 15.91 -9.96 -10.22
CA ILE A 225 16.34 -8.61 -10.54
C ILE A 225 17.67 -8.28 -9.86
N GLU A 226 17.86 -8.73 -8.62
CA GLU A 226 19.14 -8.59 -7.90
C GLU A 226 20.29 -9.26 -8.66
N LYS A 227 20.11 -10.53 -9.08
CA LYS A 227 21.08 -11.24 -9.94
C LYS A 227 21.37 -10.51 -11.25
N ALA A 228 20.36 -9.91 -11.85
CA ALA A 228 20.51 -9.16 -13.10
C ALA A 228 21.30 -7.86 -12.89
N LEU A 229 21.05 -7.15 -11.80
CA LEU A 229 21.79 -5.95 -11.41
C LEU A 229 23.26 -6.30 -11.15
N ASP A 230 23.54 -7.36 -10.37
CA ASP A 230 24.90 -7.82 -10.11
C ASP A 230 25.64 -8.24 -11.38
N ALA A 231 24.97 -8.98 -12.26
CA ALA A 231 25.55 -9.37 -13.55
C ALA A 231 25.82 -8.16 -14.45
N SER A 232 24.99 -7.12 -14.39
CA SER A 232 25.21 -5.87 -15.14
C SER A 232 26.35 -5.04 -14.54
N ALA A 233 26.52 -5.03 -13.21
CA ALA A 233 27.62 -4.36 -12.53
C ALA A 233 28.96 -5.02 -12.91
N SER A 234 29.02 -6.35 -12.93
CA SER A 234 30.23 -7.09 -13.35
C SER A 234 30.60 -6.87 -14.82
N GLU A 235 29.60 -6.70 -15.70
CA GLU A 235 29.84 -6.37 -17.12
C GLU A 235 30.36 -4.93 -17.26
N SER A 236 29.90 -4.01 -16.41
CA SER A 236 30.35 -2.61 -16.43
C SER A 236 31.79 -2.40 -15.95
N GLU A 237 32.35 -3.32 -15.17
CA GLU A 237 33.77 -3.27 -14.78
C GLU A 237 34.70 -3.84 -15.88
N SER A 238 34.15 -4.49 -16.90
CA SER A 238 34.92 -5.19 -17.94
C SER A 238 35.18 -4.39 -19.23
N TRP A 239 34.76 -3.11 -19.31
CA TRP A 239 34.92 -2.30 -20.51
C TRP A 239 36.40 -2.02 -20.83
N PRO A 240 36.87 -2.33 -22.06
CA PRO A 240 38.10 -1.74 -22.58
C PRO A 240 37.89 -0.23 -22.78
N THR A 241 38.88 0.57 -22.40
CA THR A 241 38.94 2.03 -22.63
C THR A 241 39.16 2.37 -24.10
N ASP A 242 38.30 1.90 -25.02
CA ASP A 242 38.39 2.20 -26.46
C ASP A 242 37.16 3.01 -26.94
N PRO A 243 37.32 4.27 -27.41
CA PRO A 243 36.19 5.18 -27.67
C PRO A 243 35.35 4.90 -28.92
N HIS A 244 35.63 3.85 -29.71
CA HIS A 244 35.16 3.76 -31.11
C HIS A 244 34.24 2.58 -31.46
N SER A 245 33.73 1.83 -30.48
CA SER A 245 32.75 0.76 -30.75
C SER A 245 31.55 0.85 -29.80
N PHE A 246 30.56 1.67 -30.15
CA PHE A 246 29.25 1.64 -29.52
C PHE A 246 28.26 0.86 -30.39
N PRO A 247 27.93 -0.40 -30.07
CA PRO A 247 26.80 -1.08 -30.68
C PRO A 247 25.49 -0.60 -30.04
N PHE A 248 24.52 -0.34 -30.91
CA PHE A 248 23.26 0.39 -30.68
C PHE A 248 22.20 -0.30 -29.78
N ASN A 249 22.55 -1.40 -29.09
CA ASN A 249 21.58 -2.24 -28.35
C ASN A 249 21.65 -2.16 -26.81
N HIS A 250 22.49 -1.31 -26.23
CA HIS A 250 22.62 -1.17 -24.78
C HIS A 250 21.65 -0.12 -24.19
N CYS A 251 20.35 -0.33 -24.32
CA CYS A 251 19.35 0.55 -23.69
C CYS A 251 19.11 0.21 -22.20
N PHE A 252 19.62 -0.93 -21.70
CA PHE A 252 19.45 -1.35 -20.31
C PHE A 252 20.40 -0.64 -19.33
N CYS A 253 21.58 -0.18 -19.78
CA CYS A 253 22.62 0.35 -18.89
C CYS A 253 22.53 1.86 -18.59
N VAL A 254 21.85 2.65 -19.45
CA VAL A 254 21.77 4.11 -19.25
C VAL A 254 20.93 4.48 -18.01
N ALA A 255 20.06 3.60 -17.54
CA ALA A 255 19.25 3.85 -16.35
C ALA A 255 20.05 3.80 -15.02
N SER A 256 21.26 3.23 -15.01
CA SER A 256 22.09 3.15 -13.79
C SER A 256 23.04 4.34 -13.60
N ALA A 257 23.37 5.06 -14.68
CA ALA A 257 24.36 6.15 -14.63
C ALA A 257 23.83 7.43 -13.96
N ASP A 258 22.52 7.69 -13.99
CA ASP A 258 21.92 8.89 -13.40
C ASP A 258 21.83 8.86 -11.86
N ASN A 259 22.08 7.71 -11.22
CA ASN A 259 21.97 7.58 -9.76
C ASN A 259 23.32 7.67 -9.03
N GLN A 260 24.42 7.92 -9.76
CA GLN A 260 25.78 7.94 -9.21
C GLN A 260 26.47 9.30 -9.32
N SER A 261 25.83 10.33 -9.90
CA SER A 261 26.40 11.67 -10.07
C SER A 261 26.05 12.66 -8.94
N SER A 262 25.84 12.20 -7.70
CA SER A 262 25.53 13.09 -6.56
C SER A 262 26.40 12.86 -5.32
N ASP A 263 27.36 11.95 -5.36
CA ASP A 263 28.31 11.73 -4.28
C ASP A 263 29.74 11.88 -4.82
N ASP A 264 30.18 13.12 -5.01
CA ASP A 264 31.61 13.50 -5.03
C ASP A 264 31.75 15.02 -4.87
N GLN A 265 31.73 15.48 -3.63
CA GLN A 265 32.35 16.75 -3.24
C GLN A 265 33.27 16.48 -2.03
N PRO A 266 34.59 16.38 -2.22
CA PRO A 266 35.52 16.45 -1.11
C PRO A 266 35.59 17.91 -0.62
N LEU A 267 35.19 18.11 0.64
CA LEU A 267 35.48 19.27 1.47
C LEU A 267 36.99 19.56 1.41
N LEU A 268 37.37 20.59 0.67
CA LEU A 268 38.70 21.17 0.70
C LEU A 268 38.82 22.07 1.93
N SER A 269 39.75 21.67 2.79
CA SER A 269 40.38 22.44 3.86
C SER A 269 40.87 23.80 3.38
N ALA A 270 40.53 24.86 4.10
CA ALA A 270 41.28 26.10 4.13
C ALA A 270 41.61 26.43 5.59
N THR A 271 42.84 26.12 5.96
CA THR A 271 43.56 26.71 7.09
C THR A 271 44.12 28.07 6.68
N ASP A 272 43.98 29.05 7.57
CA ASP A 272 44.88 30.17 7.88
C ASP A 272 45.70 30.81 6.74
N GLU A 273 45.31 32.03 6.36
CA GLU A 273 46.07 33.30 6.55
C GLU A 273 45.20 34.52 6.19
#